data_AF-A0A5T3EMI9-F1
#
_entry.id   AF-A0A5T3EMI9-F1
#
_cell.length_a   1.000
_cell.length_b   1.000
_cell.length_c   1.000
_cell.angle_alpha   90.00
_cell.angle_beta   90.00
_cell.angle_gamma   90.00
#
_symmetry.space_group_name_H-M   'P 1'
#
loop_
_entity.id
_entity.type
_entity.pdbx_description
1 polymer ?
#
loop_
_entity_poly.entity_id
_entity_poly.type
_entity_poly.pdbx_seq_one_letter_code
_entity_poly.pdbx_strand_id
1 'polypeptide(L)'
;KSLLNQSSEIKKAIAEKGQNSLISKTNAKRKELELKISSLSKKLTTVSDEKITPIELYRFMGELSSEIKRIVVLPKYDYTDTIEKITTKIDELESKITDNNAFKEYTLSLLNGKIKEIFTRMPLKGFEDATPIFNKAKKTLDLINKNQVEKMIDIGSASNYMYVHVAYFLALHELVRDRNVPWVPRFLVIDQPSTPYFSTAGKKTDDFASLDAALNEINSFVEKMRSHGGFQIILLEHIEESYWLDREMTNFTLVDNELRGNYGLIHFK
;
A
#
# COMPACT_ATOMS: atom_id res chain seq x y z
N LYS A 1 10.16 -7.81 8.07
CA LYS A 1 10.34 -7.54 9.52
C LYS A 1 11.12 -6.25 9.81
N SER A 2 12.08 -5.83 8.98
CA SER A 2 12.86 -4.59 9.18
C SER A 2 12.03 -3.28 9.11
N LEU A 3 11.13 -3.13 8.14
CA LEU A 3 10.35 -1.88 7.95
C LEU A 3 9.30 -1.63 9.05
N LEU A 4 8.73 -2.69 9.62
CA LEU A 4 7.75 -2.59 10.71
C LEU A 4 8.42 -2.20 12.03
N ASN A 5 9.64 -2.70 12.27
CA ASN A 5 10.45 -2.27 13.40
C ASN A 5 10.93 -0.82 13.24
N GLN A 6 11.32 -0.41 12.03
CA GLN A 6 11.67 1.00 11.76
C GLN A 6 10.46 1.93 11.97
N SER A 7 9.26 1.52 11.56
CA SER A 7 8.03 2.29 11.79
C SER A 7 7.68 2.42 13.28
N SER A 8 7.87 1.35 14.07
CA SER A 8 7.62 1.39 15.51
C SER A 8 8.66 2.25 16.24
N GLU A 9 9.93 2.17 15.85
CA GLU A 9 11.00 3.02 16.38
C GLU A 9 10.79 4.50 16.03
N ILE A 10 10.37 4.82 14.81
CA ILE A 10 10.03 6.19 14.40
C ILE A 10 8.83 6.72 15.22
N LYS A 11 7.77 5.92 15.42
CA LYS A 11 6.64 6.31 16.26
C LYS A 11 7.04 6.54 17.71
N LYS A 12 7.92 5.70 18.25
CA LYS A 12 8.44 5.83 19.62
C LYS A 12 9.32 7.08 19.76
N ALA A 13 10.19 7.35 18.79
CA ALA A 13 11.01 8.54 18.73
C ALA A 13 10.19 9.83 18.59
N ILE A 14 9.09 9.82 17.82
CA ILE A 14 8.16 10.96 17.70
C ILE A 14 7.42 11.21 19.02
N ALA A 15 6.96 10.16 19.71
CA ALA A 15 6.31 10.26 21.01
C ALA A 15 7.26 10.80 22.09
N GLU A 16 8.51 10.33 22.10
CA GLU A 16 9.56 10.82 23.00
C GLU A 16 9.96 12.27 22.68
N LYS A 17 10.02 12.66 21.40
CA LYS A 17 10.24 14.05 20.97
C LYS A 17 9.10 14.98 21.38
N GLY A 18 7.86 14.50 21.40
CA GLY A 18 6.69 15.28 21.84
C GLY A 18 6.79 15.69 23.33
N GLN A 19 7.30 14.80 24.18
CA GLN A 19 7.55 15.08 25.60
C GLN A 19 8.83 15.91 25.82
N ASN A 20 9.89 15.66 25.05
CA ASN A 20 11.19 16.34 25.15
C ASN A 20 11.35 17.57 24.24
N SER A 21 10.28 18.04 23.59
CA SER A 21 10.38 19.11 22.59
C SER A 21 10.89 20.39 23.24
N LEU A 22 11.73 21.13 22.51
CA LEU A 22 12.12 22.49 22.90
C LEU A 22 10.90 23.35 23.24
N ILE A 23 9.75 23.09 22.60
CA ILE A 23 8.48 23.78 22.82
C ILE A 23 7.91 23.47 24.21
N SER A 24 7.92 22.20 24.65
CA SER A 24 7.43 21.82 25.99
C SER A 24 8.32 22.43 27.09
N LYS A 25 9.64 22.41 26.89
CA LYS A 25 10.61 23.03 27.81
C LYS A 25 10.50 24.55 27.83
N THR A 26 10.25 25.18 26.68
CA THR A 26 10.06 26.65 26.56
C THR A 26 8.74 27.09 27.20
N ASN A 27 7.65 26.33 27.02
CA ASN A 27 6.36 26.61 27.65
C ASN A 27 6.41 26.44 29.18
N ALA A 28 7.12 25.43 29.67
CA ALA A 28 7.35 25.26 31.11
C ALA A 28 8.13 26.46 31.69
N LYS A 29 9.21 26.89 31.02
CA LYS A 29 10.01 28.05 31.42
C LYS A 29 9.20 29.35 31.38
N ARG A 30 8.35 29.54 30.38
CA ARG A 30 7.43 30.69 30.25
C ARG A 30 6.45 30.73 31.42
N LYS A 31 5.83 29.59 31.76
CA LYS A 31 4.89 29.48 32.88
C LYS A 31 5.58 29.76 34.23
N GLU A 32 6.83 29.33 34.40
CA GLU A 32 7.65 29.65 35.57
C GLU A 32 7.91 31.17 35.70
N LEU A 33 8.24 31.82 34.58
CA LEU A 33 8.47 33.27 34.54
C LEU A 33 7.19 34.07 34.79
N GLU A 34 6.06 33.65 34.22
CA GLU A 34 4.74 34.28 34.47
C GLU A 34 4.34 34.18 35.95
N LEU A 35 4.63 33.05 36.61
CA LEU A 35 4.41 32.88 38.05
C LEU A 35 5.35 33.76 38.88
N LYS A 36 6.63 33.89 38.49
CA LYS A 36 7.58 34.82 39.14
C LYS A 36 7.12 36.27 39.01
N ILE A 37 6.72 36.69 37.81
CA ILE A 37 6.18 38.04 37.56
C ILE A 37 4.94 38.28 38.42
N SER A 38 3.97 37.36 38.43
CA SER A 38 2.78 37.43 39.28
C SER A 38 3.12 37.58 40.77
N SER A 39 4.09 36.81 41.27
CA SER A 39 4.53 36.88 42.66
C SER A 39 5.24 38.20 43.00
N LEU A 40 6.03 38.74 42.07
CA LEU A 40 6.71 40.03 42.21
C LEU A 40 5.71 41.18 42.16
N SER A 41 4.72 41.12 41.28
CA SER A 41 3.62 42.09 41.21
C SER A 41 2.79 42.08 42.49
N LYS A 42 2.49 40.91 43.06
CA LYS A 42 1.82 40.81 44.38
C LYS A 42 2.67 41.41 45.50
N LYS A 43 3.98 41.11 45.54
CA LYS A 43 4.89 41.72 46.51
C LYS A 43 4.95 43.25 46.36
N LEU A 44 4.92 43.75 45.13
CA LEU A 44 4.90 45.19 44.84
C LEU A 44 3.64 45.88 45.38
N THR A 45 2.47 45.22 45.29
CA THR A 45 1.21 45.72 45.85
C THR A 45 1.15 45.65 47.38
N THR A 46 1.86 44.71 48.02
CA THR A 46 1.93 44.65 49.49
C THR A 46 2.90 45.69 50.05
N VAL A 47 3.96 46.00 49.30
CA VAL A 47 4.97 46.99 49.69
C VAL A 47 4.46 48.43 49.51
N SER A 48 3.43 48.70 48.70
CA SER A 48 2.84 50.04 48.55
C SER A 48 1.99 50.54 49.72
N ASP A 49 1.59 49.67 50.65
CA ASP A 49 0.79 50.03 51.84
C ASP A 49 1.63 50.30 53.11
N GLU A 50 2.92 49.95 53.10
CA GLU A 50 3.88 50.37 54.13
C GLU A 50 4.74 51.53 53.60
N LYS A 51 5.18 52.45 54.47
CA LYS A 51 6.05 53.58 54.09
C LYS A 51 7.40 53.07 53.59
N ILE A 52 7.48 52.74 52.31
CA ILE A 52 8.71 52.37 51.61
C ILE A 52 9.70 53.52 51.78
N THR A 53 10.84 53.24 52.37
CA THR A 53 11.89 54.26 52.45
C THR A 53 12.46 54.50 51.05
N PRO A 54 12.89 55.73 50.68
CA PRO A 54 13.47 56.00 49.37
C PRO A 54 14.61 55.02 49.00
N ILE A 55 15.37 54.56 49.99
CA ILE A 55 16.46 53.59 49.85
C ILE A 55 15.97 52.23 49.34
N GLU A 56 14.85 51.71 49.85
CA GLU A 56 14.29 50.43 49.43
C GLU A 56 13.75 50.50 48.00
N LEU A 57 13.14 51.64 47.63
CA LEU A 57 12.69 51.89 46.27
C LEU A 57 13.87 51.94 45.28
N TYR A 58 14.94 52.65 45.62
CA TYR A 58 16.14 52.71 44.79
C TYR A 58 16.82 51.34 44.64
N ARG A 59 16.85 50.52 45.72
CA ARG A 59 17.38 49.15 45.66
C ARG A 59 16.56 48.28 44.72
N PHE A 60 15.23 48.32 44.84
CA PHE A 60 14.33 47.57 43.96
C PHE A 60 14.46 48.00 42.49
N MET A 61 14.54 49.31 42.22
CA MET A 61 14.78 49.82 40.86
C MET A 61 16.13 49.35 40.29
N GLY A 62 17.16 49.25 41.14
CA GLY A 62 18.47 48.72 40.77
C GLY A 62 18.44 47.23 40.44
N GLU A 63 17.78 46.43 41.28
CA GLU A 63 17.57 44.99 41.06
C GLU A 63 16.79 44.73 39.76
N LEU A 64 15.70 45.48 39.55
CA LEU A 64 14.85 45.37 38.37
C LEU A 64 15.60 45.80 37.10
N SER A 65 16.38 46.88 37.16
CA SER A 65 17.24 47.31 36.06
C SER A 65 18.34 46.30 35.72
N SER A 66 18.92 45.66 36.74
CA SER A 66 19.92 44.59 36.58
C SER A 66 19.31 43.36 35.90
N GLU A 67 18.11 42.95 36.31
CA GLU A 67 17.43 41.80 35.74
C GLU A 67 16.98 42.07 34.29
N ILE A 68 16.48 43.27 34.00
CA ILE A 68 16.19 43.71 32.62
C ILE A 68 17.46 43.68 31.77
N LYS A 69 18.60 44.19 32.28
CA LYS A 69 19.88 44.14 31.57
C LYS A 69 20.31 42.70 31.28
N ARG A 70 20.07 41.73 32.18
CA ARG A 70 20.33 40.30 31.91
C ARG A 70 19.44 39.73 30.80
N ILE A 71 18.16 40.08 30.78
CA ILE A 71 17.22 39.61 29.73
C ILE A 71 17.63 40.15 28.35
N VAL A 72 18.06 41.42 28.29
CA VAL A 72 18.53 42.06 27.04
C VAL A 72 19.84 41.42 26.53
N VAL A 73 20.64 40.83 27.41
CA VAL A 73 21.93 40.18 27.06
C VAL A 73 21.76 38.73 26.61
N LEU A 74 20.58 38.10 26.80
CA LEU A 74 20.33 36.80 26.19
C LEU A 74 20.32 36.97 24.66
N PRO A 75 21.20 36.29 23.91
CA PRO A 75 21.18 36.38 22.47
C PRO A 75 19.81 35.92 21.98
N LYS A 76 19.10 36.81 21.28
CA LYS A 76 17.91 36.47 20.52
C LYS A 76 18.37 35.49 19.44
N TYR A 77 18.27 34.20 19.71
CA TYR A 77 18.50 33.19 18.69
C TYR A 77 17.36 33.32 17.67
N ASP A 78 17.71 33.85 16.50
CA ASP A 78 16.81 33.91 15.37
C ASP A 78 16.75 32.53 14.72
N TYR A 79 15.67 31.81 14.99
CA TYR A 79 15.42 30.49 14.43
C TYR A 79 14.68 30.56 13.09
N THR A 80 14.41 31.75 12.55
CA THR A 80 13.60 31.93 11.33
C THR A 80 14.18 31.14 10.16
N ASP A 81 15.49 31.25 9.90
CA ASP A 81 16.19 30.47 8.88
C ASP A 81 16.12 28.96 9.10
N THR A 82 16.14 28.51 10.36
CA THR A 82 16.10 27.08 10.68
C THR A 82 14.69 26.53 10.48
N ILE A 83 13.67 27.30 10.87
CA ILE A 83 12.27 26.98 10.66
C ILE A 83 11.98 26.94 9.17
N GLU A 84 12.41 27.94 8.41
CA GLU A 84 12.23 28.00 6.96
C GLU A 84 12.84 26.78 6.27
N LYS A 85 14.11 26.45 6.58
CA LYS A 85 14.77 25.25 6.04
C LYS A 85 14.04 23.95 6.37
N ILE A 86 13.51 23.83 7.58
CA ILE A 86 12.76 22.63 8.00
C ILE A 86 11.43 22.57 7.27
N THR A 87 10.71 23.68 7.16
CA THR A 87 9.42 23.77 6.45
C THR A 87 9.60 23.43 4.97
N THR A 88 10.61 23.99 4.29
CA THR A 88 10.92 23.62 2.90
C THR A 88 11.20 22.12 2.76
N LYS A 89 11.94 21.53 3.71
CA LYS A 89 12.21 20.09 3.72
C LYS A 89 10.93 19.26 3.89
N ILE A 90 9.99 19.72 4.71
CA ILE A 90 8.69 19.08 4.91
C ILE A 90 7.90 19.12 3.61
N ASP A 91 7.78 20.30 2.99
CA ASP A 91 7.03 20.48 1.73
C ASP A 91 7.61 19.61 0.61
N GLU A 92 8.94 19.55 0.47
CA GLU A 92 9.62 18.67 -0.49
C GLU A 92 9.30 17.19 -0.27
N LEU A 93 9.27 16.74 0.99
CA LEU A 93 8.97 15.34 1.33
C LEU A 93 7.50 15.02 1.12
N GLU A 94 6.60 15.93 1.49
CA GLU A 94 5.15 15.78 1.29
C GLU A 94 4.80 15.73 -0.20
N SER A 95 5.44 16.56 -1.03
CA SER A 95 5.32 16.49 -2.49
C SER A 95 5.74 15.12 -3.03
N LYS A 96 6.92 14.61 -2.65
CA LYS A 96 7.39 13.29 -3.08
C LYS A 96 6.46 12.15 -2.64
N ILE A 97 5.88 12.23 -1.45
CA ILE A 97 4.92 11.23 -0.95
C ILE A 97 3.62 11.29 -1.76
N THR A 98 3.12 12.50 -2.04
CA THR A 98 1.90 12.73 -2.80
C THR A 98 2.02 12.18 -4.22
N ASP A 99 3.12 12.50 -4.91
CA ASP A 99 3.41 11.99 -6.26
C ASP A 99 3.48 10.46 -6.27
N ASN A 100 4.11 9.87 -5.25
CA ASN A 100 4.22 8.42 -5.12
C ASN A 100 2.85 7.76 -4.88
N ASN A 101 1.96 8.40 -4.11
CA ASN A 101 0.59 7.90 -3.91
C ASN A 101 -0.24 8.02 -5.19
N ALA A 102 -0.19 9.15 -5.89
CA ALA A 102 -0.88 9.32 -7.17
C ALA A 102 -0.44 8.26 -8.19
N PHE A 103 0.86 8.00 -8.30
CA PHE A 103 1.40 6.97 -9.19
C PHE A 103 0.93 5.55 -8.79
N LYS A 104 0.85 5.25 -7.49
CA LYS A 104 0.31 3.97 -7.00
C LYS A 104 -1.16 3.80 -7.39
N GLU A 105 -2.00 4.80 -7.12
CA GLU A 105 -3.43 4.75 -7.45
C GLU A 105 -3.65 4.61 -8.96
N TYR A 106 -2.89 5.35 -9.76
CA TYR A 106 -2.91 5.20 -11.22
C TYR A 106 -2.52 3.77 -11.66
N THR A 107 -1.48 3.19 -11.05
CA THR A 107 -1.04 1.82 -11.36
C THR A 107 -2.12 0.79 -10.98
N LEU A 108 -2.79 0.97 -9.84
CA LEU A 108 -3.90 0.13 -9.42
C LEU A 108 -5.11 0.27 -10.36
N SER A 109 -5.39 1.47 -10.83
CA SER A 109 -6.44 1.72 -11.82
C SER A 109 -6.17 0.99 -13.13
N LEU A 110 -4.93 1.00 -13.63
CA LEU A 110 -4.53 0.23 -14.81
C LEU A 110 -4.70 -1.27 -14.60
N LEU A 111 -4.31 -1.79 -13.44
CA LEU A 111 -4.51 -3.19 -13.09
C LEU A 111 -6.00 -3.56 -13.10
N ASN A 112 -6.84 -2.76 -12.42
CA ASN A 112 -8.29 -2.97 -12.38
C ASN A 112 -8.90 -2.94 -13.79
N GLY A 113 -8.43 -2.03 -14.66
CA GLY A 113 -8.86 -1.94 -16.05
C GLY A 113 -8.55 -3.22 -16.85
N LYS A 114 -7.34 -3.76 -16.70
CA LYS A 114 -6.96 -5.04 -17.34
C LYS A 114 -7.77 -6.22 -16.82
N ILE A 115 -7.98 -6.31 -15.51
CA ILE A 115 -8.83 -7.37 -14.91
C ILE A 115 -10.25 -7.26 -15.47
N LYS A 116 -10.80 -6.04 -15.57
CA LYS A 116 -12.13 -5.81 -16.14
C LYS A 116 -12.21 -6.25 -17.60
N GLU A 117 -11.19 -5.94 -18.40
CA GLU A 117 -11.09 -6.37 -19.80
C GLU A 117 -11.17 -7.90 -19.90
N ILE A 118 -10.40 -8.60 -19.06
CA ILE A 118 -10.42 -10.06 -18.98
C ILE A 118 -11.80 -10.60 -18.59
N PHE A 119 -12.49 -9.99 -17.62
CA PHE A 119 -13.84 -10.40 -17.22
C PHE A 119 -14.90 -10.22 -18.30
N THR A 120 -14.67 -9.40 -19.33
CA THR A 120 -15.58 -9.37 -20.48
C THR A 120 -15.54 -10.65 -21.30
N ARG A 121 -14.39 -11.37 -21.28
CA ARG A 121 -14.17 -12.65 -21.97
C ARG A 121 -14.37 -13.84 -21.04
N MET A 122 -14.17 -13.64 -19.74
CA MET A 122 -14.45 -14.60 -18.67
C MET A 122 -15.50 -14.04 -17.69
N PRO A 123 -16.78 -13.99 -18.08
CA PRO A 123 -17.82 -13.40 -17.25
C PRO A 123 -18.04 -14.23 -15.98
N LEU A 124 -17.94 -13.57 -14.83
CA LEU A 124 -18.25 -14.17 -13.53
C LEU A 124 -19.76 -14.37 -13.41
N LYS A 125 -20.21 -15.61 -13.18
CA LYS A 125 -21.65 -15.94 -13.04
C LYS A 125 -22.24 -15.13 -11.88
N GLY A 126 -23.26 -14.32 -12.15
CA GLY A 126 -23.94 -13.43 -11.19
C GLY A 126 -23.26 -12.08 -10.96
N PHE A 127 -22.13 -11.82 -11.61
CA PHE A 127 -21.35 -10.58 -11.49
C PHE A 127 -20.89 -10.06 -12.86
N GLU A 128 -21.68 -10.31 -13.91
CA GLU A 128 -21.34 -10.02 -15.31
C GLU A 128 -21.09 -8.52 -15.54
N ASP A 129 -21.85 -7.66 -14.86
CA ASP A 129 -21.73 -6.20 -14.95
C ASP A 129 -20.78 -5.60 -13.89
N ALA A 130 -20.14 -6.43 -13.06
CA ALA A 130 -19.38 -5.93 -11.93
C ALA A 130 -18.04 -5.30 -12.36
N THR A 131 -17.65 -4.23 -11.68
CA THR A 131 -16.34 -3.61 -11.86
C THR A 131 -15.37 -4.13 -10.79
N PRO A 132 -14.27 -4.80 -11.18
CA PRO A 132 -13.28 -5.29 -10.24
C PRO A 132 -12.41 -4.17 -9.68
N ILE A 133 -12.20 -4.18 -8.37
CA ILE A 133 -11.28 -3.28 -7.67
C ILE A 133 -10.35 -4.08 -6.79
N PHE A 134 -9.06 -4.00 -7.05
CA PHE A 134 -8.05 -4.62 -6.19
C PHE A 134 -7.92 -3.88 -4.86
N ASN A 135 -8.28 -4.57 -3.78
CA ASN A 135 -8.15 -4.08 -2.42
C ASN A 135 -6.73 -4.38 -1.89
N LYS A 136 -5.85 -3.38 -1.97
CA LYS A 136 -4.45 -3.53 -1.53
C LYS A 136 -4.29 -3.95 -0.06
N ALA A 137 -5.14 -3.47 0.84
CA ALA A 137 -5.03 -3.73 2.26
C ALA A 137 -5.36 -5.19 2.59
N LYS A 138 -6.40 -5.73 1.94
CA LYS A 138 -6.88 -7.10 2.16
C LYS A 138 -6.25 -8.11 1.20
N LYS A 139 -5.64 -7.64 0.11
CA LYS A 139 -5.14 -8.45 -1.01
C LYS A 139 -6.27 -9.28 -1.66
N THR A 140 -7.45 -8.67 -1.75
CA THR A 140 -8.65 -9.27 -2.35
C THR A 140 -9.05 -8.49 -3.59
N LEU A 141 -9.81 -9.13 -4.47
CA LEU A 141 -10.53 -8.44 -5.53
C LEU A 141 -11.97 -8.22 -5.05
N ASP A 142 -12.35 -6.96 -4.88
CA ASP A 142 -13.71 -6.58 -4.52
C ASP A 142 -14.47 -6.30 -5.83
N LEU A 143 -15.71 -6.76 -5.95
CA LEU A 143 -16.55 -6.56 -7.13
C LEU A 143 -17.62 -5.51 -6.83
N ILE A 144 -17.67 -4.44 -7.64
CA ILE A 144 -18.66 -3.38 -7.48
C ILE A 144 -19.79 -3.58 -8.49
N ASN A 145 -21.00 -3.81 -8.00
CA ASN A 145 -22.21 -3.95 -8.81
C ASN A 145 -23.33 -3.09 -8.22
N LYS A 146 -24.00 -2.25 -9.04
CA LYS A 146 -25.16 -1.41 -8.63
C LYS A 146 -24.98 -0.70 -7.27
N ASN A 147 -23.79 -0.13 -7.03
CA ASN A 147 -23.38 0.54 -5.78
C ASN A 147 -23.25 -0.37 -4.53
N GLN A 148 -23.25 -1.69 -4.70
CA GLN A 148 -22.90 -2.65 -3.67
C GLN A 148 -21.49 -3.19 -3.90
N VAL A 149 -20.78 -3.42 -2.80
CA VAL A 149 -19.44 -4.01 -2.81
C VAL A 149 -19.57 -5.46 -2.39
N GLU A 150 -19.39 -6.34 -3.35
CA GLU A 150 -19.39 -7.79 -3.19
C GLU A 150 -17.95 -8.22 -2.92
N LYS A 151 -17.71 -8.76 -1.73
CA LYS A 151 -16.36 -9.18 -1.34
C LYS A 151 -16.07 -10.53 -1.96
N MET A 152 -14.77 -10.81 -2.14
CA MET A 152 -14.33 -12.10 -2.70
C MET A 152 -14.94 -13.33 -2.01
N ILE A 153 -15.16 -13.28 -0.70
CA ILE A 153 -15.74 -14.39 0.08
C ILE A 153 -17.20 -14.68 -0.29
N ASP A 154 -17.90 -13.69 -0.84
CA ASP A 154 -19.34 -13.71 -1.10
C ASP A 154 -19.66 -14.10 -2.57
N ILE A 155 -18.65 -14.28 -3.43
CA ILE A 155 -18.81 -14.58 -4.87
C ILE A 155 -19.31 -16.03 -5.13
N GLY A 156 -19.32 -16.89 -4.10
CA GLY A 156 -20.21 -18.04 -3.99
C GLY A 156 -19.91 -19.31 -4.81
N SER A 157 -19.10 -19.27 -5.89
CA SER A 157 -18.78 -20.46 -6.69
C SER A 157 -17.28 -20.68 -6.86
N ALA A 158 -16.84 -21.94 -6.80
CA ALA A 158 -15.44 -22.32 -7.02
C ALA A 158 -14.93 -21.89 -8.41
N SER A 159 -15.81 -21.91 -9.43
CA SER A 159 -15.55 -21.36 -10.77
C SER A 159 -15.21 -19.87 -10.72
N ASN A 160 -16.01 -19.07 -10.01
CA ASN A 160 -15.76 -17.63 -9.92
C ASN A 160 -14.45 -17.33 -9.19
N TYR A 161 -14.10 -18.09 -8.15
CA TYR A 161 -12.79 -17.98 -7.51
C TYR A 161 -11.65 -18.23 -8.50
N MET A 162 -11.76 -19.30 -9.31
CA MET A 162 -10.76 -19.62 -10.33
C MET A 162 -10.59 -18.47 -11.33
N TYR A 163 -11.70 -17.93 -11.85
CA TYR A 163 -11.68 -16.78 -12.76
C TYR A 163 -11.00 -15.56 -12.16
N VAL A 164 -11.29 -15.23 -10.89
CA VAL A 164 -10.65 -14.12 -10.19
C VAL A 164 -9.14 -14.33 -10.12
N HIS A 165 -8.67 -15.53 -9.81
CA HIS A 165 -7.24 -15.84 -9.76
C HIS A 165 -6.58 -15.75 -11.13
N VAL A 166 -7.14 -16.41 -12.15
CA VAL A 166 -6.62 -16.36 -13.52
C VAL A 166 -6.58 -14.92 -14.02
N ALA A 167 -7.69 -14.19 -13.94
CA ALA A 167 -7.75 -12.80 -14.39
C ALA A 167 -6.75 -11.90 -13.65
N TYR A 168 -6.62 -12.04 -12.33
CA TYR A 168 -5.65 -11.26 -11.56
C TYR A 168 -4.20 -11.54 -12.01
N PHE A 169 -3.79 -12.79 -12.11
CA PHE A 169 -2.41 -13.13 -12.45
C PHE A 169 -2.08 -12.75 -13.89
N LEU A 170 -2.99 -12.99 -14.85
CA LEU A 170 -2.79 -12.58 -16.24
C LEU A 170 -2.70 -11.05 -16.36
N ALA A 171 -3.63 -10.31 -15.75
CA ALA A 171 -3.60 -8.83 -15.76
C ALA A 171 -2.35 -8.26 -15.08
N LEU A 172 -1.91 -8.88 -13.97
CA LEU A 172 -0.70 -8.47 -13.26
C LEU A 172 0.53 -8.67 -14.14
N HIS A 173 0.68 -9.85 -14.77
CA HIS A 173 1.81 -10.12 -15.64
C HIS A 173 1.79 -9.21 -16.87
N GLU A 174 0.62 -8.95 -17.46
CA GLU A 174 0.49 -7.98 -18.56
C GLU A 174 0.97 -6.59 -18.13
N LEU A 175 0.51 -6.07 -16.99
CA LEU A 175 0.94 -4.75 -16.49
C LEU A 175 2.44 -4.69 -16.22
N VAL A 176 3.00 -5.78 -15.68
CA VAL A 176 4.45 -5.93 -15.47
C VAL A 176 5.21 -5.87 -16.80
N ARG A 177 4.66 -6.49 -17.86
CA ARG A 177 5.25 -6.46 -19.20
C ARG A 177 5.16 -5.08 -19.84
N ASP A 178 4.01 -4.42 -19.78
CA ASP A 178 3.82 -3.06 -20.30
C ASP A 178 4.83 -2.07 -19.70
N ARG A 179 5.20 -2.28 -18.44
CA ARG A 179 6.16 -1.43 -17.72
C ARG A 179 7.61 -1.93 -17.78
N ASN A 180 7.90 -2.95 -18.57
CA ASN A 180 9.24 -3.51 -18.74
C ASN A 180 9.94 -3.86 -17.41
N VAL A 181 9.19 -4.39 -16.44
CA VAL A 181 9.74 -4.75 -15.13
C VAL A 181 10.62 -6.01 -15.26
N PRO A 182 11.94 -5.95 -14.99
CA PRO A 182 12.86 -7.04 -15.35
C PRO A 182 12.93 -8.17 -14.31
N TRP A 183 12.52 -7.94 -13.06
CA TRP A 183 12.69 -8.90 -11.96
C TRP A 183 11.50 -9.84 -11.74
N VAL A 184 10.41 -9.69 -12.50
CA VAL A 184 9.26 -10.59 -12.43
C VAL A 184 9.42 -11.70 -13.47
N PRO A 185 9.36 -12.98 -13.08
CA PRO A 185 9.47 -14.10 -14.01
C PRO A 185 8.42 -14.04 -15.13
N ARG A 186 8.81 -14.54 -16.31
CA ARG A 186 7.94 -14.65 -17.50
C ARG A 186 7.27 -16.02 -17.60
N PHE A 187 6.88 -16.58 -16.47
CA PHE A 187 6.10 -17.80 -16.45
C PHE A 187 5.07 -17.81 -15.32
N LEU A 188 4.02 -18.60 -15.51
CA LEU A 188 2.98 -18.87 -14.53
C LEU A 188 2.73 -20.38 -14.49
N VAL A 189 2.59 -20.93 -13.28
CA VAL A 189 2.19 -22.33 -13.08
C VAL A 189 0.78 -22.32 -12.51
N ILE A 190 -0.13 -23.08 -13.13
CA ILE A 190 -1.51 -23.22 -12.67
C ILE A 190 -1.78 -24.70 -12.46
N ASP A 191 -2.16 -25.06 -11.23
CA ASP A 191 -2.43 -26.44 -10.83
C ASP A 191 -3.93 -26.71 -10.84
N GLN A 192 -4.34 -27.66 -11.68
CA GLN A 192 -5.71 -28.15 -11.85
C GLN A 192 -6.80 -27.06 -11.87
N PRO A 193 -6.72 -26.02 -12.73
CA PRO A 193 -7.77 -25.02 -12.84
C PRO A 193 -9.14 -25.57 -13.22
N SER A 194 -9.21 -26.79 -13.74
CA SER A 194 -10.42 -27.48 -14.15
C SER A 194 -11.22 -28.08 -12.99
N THR A 195 -10.62 -28.24 -11.81
CA THR A 195 -11.23 -28.87 -10.62
C THR A 195 -12.64 -28.34 -10.30
N PRO A 196 -12.89 -27.01 -10.32
CA PRO A 196 -14.22 -26.47 -10.06
C PRO A 196 -15.29 -26.87 -11.09
N TYR A 197 -14.89 -27.31 -12.28
CA TYR A 197 -15.75 -27.55 -13.43
C TYR A 197 -16.05 -29.03 -13.68
N PHE A 198 -15.23 -29.93 -13.12
CA PHE A 198 -15.45 -31.36 -13.18
C PHE A 198 -16.27 -31.84 -11.97
N SER A 199 -17.56 -32.16 -12.19
CA SER A 199 -18.35 -32.87 -11.19
C SER A 199 -17.92 -34.35 -11.10
N THR A 200 -18.07 -34.96 -9.93
CA THR A 200 -17.79 -36.38 -9.61
C THR A 200 -18.49 -37.42 -10.50
N ALA A 201 -19.28 -37.00 -11.49
CA ALA A 201 -20.07 -37.87 -12.36
C ALA A 201 -19.79 -37.70 -13.86
N GLY A 202 -18.78 -36.91 -14.27
CA GLY A 202 -18.38 -36.80 -15.68
C GLY A 202 -19.45 -36.28 -16.65
N LYS A 203 -20.53 -35.66 -16.12
CA LYS A 203 -21.59 -35.07 -16.95
C LYS A 203 -21.21 -33.65 -17.39
N LYS A 204 -21.35 -33.38 -18.68
CA LYS A 204 -21.24 -32.05 -19.29
C LYS A 204 -22.30 -31.12 -18.66
N THR A 205 -21.90 -30.24 -17.75
CA THR A 205 -22.71 -29.14 -17.21
C THR A 205 -22.31 -27.82 -17.86
N ASP A 206 -23.06 -26.74 -17.60
CA ASP A 206 -22.75 -25.35 -17.97
C ASP A 206 -21.39 -24.84 -17.45
N ASP A 207 -20.66 -25.67 -16.70
CA ASP A 207 -19.34 -25.39 -16.16
C ASP A 207 -18.22 -25.65 -17.19
N PHE A 208 -18.47 -26.46 -18.21
CA PHE A 208 -17.50 -26.64 -19.32
C PHE A 208 -17.34 -25.38 -20.17
N ALA A 209 -18.40 -24.61 -20.38
CA ALA A 209 -18.31 -23.32 -21.06
C ALA A 209 -17.41 -22.35 -20.29
N SER A 210 -17.39 -22.46 -18.97
CA SER A 210 -16.52 -21.64 -18.14
C SER A 210 -15.06 -22.09 -18.18
N LEU A 211 -14.81 -23.39 -18.19
CA LEU A 211 -13.46 -23.93 -18.45
C LEU A 211 -12.94 -23.49 -19.83
N ASP A 212 -13.80 -23.53 -20.86
CA ASP A 212 -13.45 -23.11 -22.21
C ASP A 212 -13.07 -21.63 -22.28
N ALA A 213 -13.82 -20.76 -21.61
CA ALA A 213 -13.47 -19.34 -21.53
C ALA A 213 -12.12 -19.11 -20.83
N ALA A 214 -11.82 -19.86 -19.77
CA ALA A 214 -10.54 -19.76 -19.07
C ALA A 214 -9.35 -20.23 -19.92
N LEU A 215 -9.48 -21.38 -20.58
CA LEU A 215 -8.42 -21.89 -21.45
C LEU A 215 -8.22 -21.02 -22.70
N ASN A 216 -9.30 -20.47 -23.27
CA ASN A 216 -9.23 -19.51 -24.37
C ASN A 216 -8.54 -18.20 -23.97
N GLU A 217 -8.81 -17.70 -22.76
CA GLU A 217 -8.13 -16.50 -22.25
C GLU A 217 -6.63 -16.77 -22.06
N ILE A 218 -6.27 -17.94 -21.51
CA ILE A 218 -4.88 -18.39 -21.38
C ILE A 218 -4.19 -18.47 -22.75
N ASN A 219 -4.84 -19.10 -23.74
CA ASN A 219 -4.33 -19.19 -25.12
C ASN A 219 -4.06 -17.80 -25.71
N SER A 220 -5.04 -16.91 -25.58
CA SER A 220 -4.99 -15.55 -26.12
C SER A 220 -3.95 -14.70 -25.41
N PHE A 221 -3.78 -14.87 -24.10
CA PHE A 221 -2.77 -14.19 -23.32
C PHE A 221 -1.36 -14.56 -23.77
N VAL A 222 -1.06 -15.85 -23.96
CA VAL A 222 0.24 -16.31 -24.45
C VAL A 222 0.54 -15.71 -25.82
N GLU A 223 -0.45 -15.67 -26.71
CA GLU A 223 -0.32 -15.03 -28.03
C GLU A 223 -0.01 -13.53 -27.91
N LYS A 224 -0.79 -12.81 -27.09
CA LYS A 224 -0.59 -11.38 -26.82
C LYS A 224 0.79 -11.09 -26.25
N MET A 225 1.34 -11.99 -25.43
CA MET A 225 2.65 -11.81 -24.82
C MET A 225 3.82 -12.07 -25.79
N ARG A 226 3.61 -12.63 -26.99
CA ARG A 226 4.67 -12.79 -28.00
C ARG A 226 5.32 -11.45 -28.35
N SER A 227 4.51 -10.39 -28.53
CA SER A 227 5.00 -9.03 -28.79
C SER A 227 5.67 -8.37 -27.58
N HIS A 228 5.54 -8.97 -26.39
CA HIS A 228 6.09 -8.49 -25.12
C HIS A 228 7.30 -9.32 -24.64
N GLY A 229 7.96 -10.04 -25.55
CA GLY A 229 9.13 -10.87 -25.27
C GLY A 229 8.81 -12.28 -24.77
N GLY A 230 7.59 -12.76 -25.04
CA GLY A 230 7.12 -14.11 -24.72
C GLY A 230 6.72 -14.30 -23.26
N PHE A 231 5.86 -15.30 -23.03
CA PHE A 231 5.43 -15.74 -21.71
C PHE A 231 5.11 -17.23 -21.75
N GLN A 232 5.45 -17.97 -20.69
CA GLN A 232 5.18 -19.41 -20.58
C GLN A 232 4.12 -19.68 -19.52
N ILE A 233 3.11 -20.49 -19.85
CA ILE A 233 2.17 -21.00 -18.84
C ILE A 233 2.36 -22.51 -18.77
N ILE A 234 2.58 -23.02 -17.56
CA ILE A 234 2.66 -24.45 -17.27
C ILE A 234 1.35 -24.82 -16.59
N LEU A 235 0.56 -25.65 -17.28
CA LEU A 235 -0.75 -26.08 -16.82
C LEU A 235 -0.67 -27.54 -16.37
N LEU A 236 -0.99 -27.82 -15.11
CA LEU A 236 -1.09 -29.18 -14.59
C LEU A 236 -2.55 -29.60 -14.64
N GLU A 237 -2.90 -30.49 -15.56
CA GLU A 237 -4.30 -30.83 -15.85
C GLU A 237 -4.50 -32.31 -16.15
N HIS A 238 -5.75 -32.76 -15.99
CA HIS A 238 -6.20 -34.12 -16.37
C HIS A 238 -7.09 -34.12 -17.62
N ILE A 239 -7.12 -33.00 -18.35
CA ILE A 239 -7.88 -32.87 -19.59
C ILE A 239 -7.10 -33.54 -20.73
N GLU A 240 -7.80 -34.32 -21.56
CA GLU A 240 -7.20 -34.98 -22.74
C GLU A 240 -6.74 -33.96 -23.79
N GLU A 241 -5.69 -34.30 -24.55
CA GLU A 241 -5.13 -33.44 -25.61
C GLU A 241 -6.15 -33.06 -26.69
N SER A 242 -7.06 -33.98 -27.01
CA SER A 242 -8.18 -33.75 -27.93
C SER A 242 -8.98 -32.49 -27.56
N TYR A 243 -9.09 -32.16 -26.28
CA TYR A 243 -9.93 -31.07 -25.80
C TYR A 243 -9.55 -29.70 -26.36
N TRP A 244 -8.26 -29.38 -26.40
CA TRP A 244 -7.77 -28.09 -26.88
C TRP A 244 -7.46 -28.10 -28.38
N LEU A 245 -7.15 -29.27 -28.95
CA LEU A 245 -7.01 -29.44 -30.40
C LEU A 245 -8.35 -29.20 -31.11
N ASP A 246 -9.45 -29.79 -30.61
CA ASP A 246 -10.79 -29.64 -31.18
C ASP A 246 -11.31 -28.19 -31.11
N ARG A 247 -10.69 -27.36 -30.26
CA ARG A 247 -11.01 -25.94 -30.05
C ARG A 247 -10.00 -24.97 -30.66
N GLU A 248 -9.09 -25.49 -31.49
CA GLU A 248 -8.08 -24.69 -32.20
C GLU A 248 -7.19 -23.85 -31.27
N MET A 249 -6.94 -24.30 -30.03
CA MET A 249 -6.06 -23.59 -29.10
C MET A 249 -4.58 -23.90 -29.42
N THR A 250 -4.01 -23.12 -30.32
CA THR A 250 -2.69 -23.39 -30.93
C THR A 250 -1.48 -23.19 -30.02
N ASN A 251 -1.63 -22.52 -28.87
CA ASN A 251 -0.52 -22.30 -27.94
C ASN A 251 -0.41 -23.37 -26.83
N PHE A 252 -1.24 -24.41 -26.87
CA PHE A 252 -1.14 -25.55 -25.95
C PHE A 252 -0.25 -26.65 -26.53
N THR A 253 0.51 -27.32 -25.67
CA THR A 253 1.36 -28.46 -26.04
C THR A 253 1.32 -29.48 -24.91
N LEU A 254 1.03 -30.75 -25.24
CA LEU A 254 1.04 -31.83 -24.26
C LEU A 254 2.49 -32.16 -23.87
N VAL A 255 2.78 -32.17 -22.57
CA VAL A 255 4.06 -32.58 -22.01
C VAL A 255 3.83 -33.78 -21.08
N ASP A 256 3.72 -34.99 -21.63
CA ASP A 256 3.51 -36.24 -20.86
C ASP A 256 4.73 -37.18 -20.93
N ASN A 257 5.21 -37.47 -22.14
CA ASN A 257 6.31 -38.43 -22.34
C ASN A 257 7.69 -37.90 -21.92
N GLU A 258 7.84 -36.58 -21.80
CA GLU A 258 9.13 -35.90 -21.61
C GLU A 258 9.56 -35.82 -20.13
N LEU A 259 8.67 -36.10 -19.18
CA LEU A 259 8.95 -36.06 -17.74
C LEU A 259 8.94 -37.45 -17.07
N ARG A 260 8.90 -38.53 -17.86
CA ARG A 260 8.89 -39.92 -17.37
C ARG A 260 10.28 -40.57 -17.43
N GLY A 261 10.52 -41.55 -16.54
CA GLY A 261 11.78 -42.31 -16.50
C GLY A 261 12.98 -41.42 -16.19
N ASN A 262 14.06 -41.54 -16.96
CA ASN A 262 15.33 -40.81 -16.79
C ASN A 262 15.23 -39.29 -16.97
N TYR A 263 14.09 -38.76 -17.40
CA TYR A 263 13.85 -37.33 -17.59
C TYR A 263 13.02 -36.68 -16.47
N GLY A 264 12.70 -37.42 -15.39
CA GLY A 264 12.01 -36.88 -14.22
C GLY A 264 12.80 -35.76 -13.52
N LEU A 265 12.09 -34.73 -13.05
CA LEU A 265 12.66 -33.54 -12.41
C LEU A 265 13.42 -33.86 -11.10
N ILE A 266 13.03 -34.94 -10.42
CA ILE A 266 13.69 -35.48 -9.23
C ILE A 266 13.91 -36.97 -9.45
N HIS A 267 15.17 -37.39 -9.38
CA HIS A 267 15.57 -38.78 -9.45
C HIS A 267 15.90 -39.32 -8.06
N PHE A 268 15.31 -40.45 -7.71
CA PHE A 268 15.89 -41.32 -6.69
C PHE A 268 16.95 -42.17 -7.38
N LYS A 269 18.21 -41.98 -6.99
CA LYS A 269 19.28 -42.94 -7.30
C LYS A 269 19.02 -44.26 -6.60
#